data_AF-A0A1E7KPR5-F1
#
_entry.id   AF-A0A1E7KPR5-F1
#
_cell.length_a   1.000
_cell.length_b   1.000
_cell.length_c   1.000
_cell.angle_alpha   90.00
_cell.angle_beta   90.00
_cell.angle_gamma   90.00
#
_symmetry.space_group_name_H-M   'P 1'
#
loop_
_entity.id
_entity.type
_entity.pdbx_description
1 polymer ?
#
loop_
_entity_poly.entity_id
_entity_poly.type
_entity_poly.pdbx_seq_one_letter_code
_entity_poly.pdbx_strand_id
1 'polypeptide(L)' 'MPVDPTDPETFDDEFEDEPDEPRLDASEGDTAEQHAGLLRQRQDPMTDRGGEEADPVDAAEQAMVVEEDPDPNEEYR' A
#
# COMPACT_ATOMS: atom_id res chain seq x y z
N MET A 1 -15.36 -11.00 15.41
CA MET A 1 -14.21 -11.91 15.56
C MET A 1 -12.98 -11.07 15.25
N PRO A 2 -11.95 -11.03 16.10
CA PRO A 2 -10.68 -10.40 15.74
C PRO A 2 -10.07 -11.19 14.58
N VAL A 3 -9.67 -10.47 13.53
CA VAL A 3 -8.96 -11.01 12.37
C VAL A 3 -7.47 -10.81 12.59
N ASP A 4 -6.65 -11.81 12.27
CA ASP A 4 -5.19 -11.69 12.38
C ASP A 4 -4.66 -11.01 11.12
N PRO A 5 -4.16 -9.76 11.19
CA PRO A 5 -3.69 -9.04 10.00
C PRO A 5 -2.41 -9.62 9.39
N THR A 6 -1.76 -10.57 10.07
CA THR A 6 -0.55 -11.25 9.57
C THR A 6 -0.84 -12.60 8.90
N ASP A 7 -2.07 -13.11 9.02
CA ASP A 7 -2.50 -14.33 8.36
C ASP A 7 -2.95 -14.02 6.93
N PRO A 8 -2.22 -14.49 5.89
CA PRO A 8 -2.52 -14.16 4.49
C PRO A 8 -3.88 -14.67 4.02
N GLU A 9 -4.42 -15.70 4.66
CA GLU A 9 -5.74 -16.25 4.36
C GLU A 9 -6.90 -15.37 4.88
N THR A 10 -6.57 -14.30 5.61
CA THR A 10 -7.53 -13.33 6.16
C THR A 10 -7.89 -12.24 5.17
N PHE A 11 -7.11 -12.08 4.11
CA PHE A 11 -7.46 -11.22 2.98
C PHE A 11 -8.31 -12.05 2.02
N ASP A 12 -9.49 -11.56 1.65
CA ASP A 12 -10.25 -12.17 0.56
C ASP A 12 -9.39 -12.11 -0.72
N ASP A 13 -9.30 -13.22 -1.45
CA ASP A 13 -8.66 -13.34 -2.78
C ASP A 13 -9.36 -12.52 -3.89
N GLU A 14 -10.18 -11.53 -3.51
CA GLU A 14 -10.88 -10.62 -4.42
C GLU A 14 -9.91 -9.77 -5.28
N PHE A 15 -8.60 -9.82 -4.99
CA PHE A 15 -7.53 -9.22 -5.78
C PHE A 15 -6.88 -10.17 -6.81
N GLU A 16 -7.29 -11.45 -6.92
CA GLU A 16 -6.80 -12.36 -7.97
C GLU A 16 -7.24 -11.92 -9.38
N ASP A 17 -8.38 -11.24 -9.49
CA ASP A 17 -8.69 -10.42 -10.65
C ASP A 17 -7.98 -9.08 -10.46
N GLU A 18 -6.84 -8.91 -11.15
CA GLU A 18 -6.27 -7.58 -11.40
C GLU A 18 -7.46 -6.68 -11.78
N PRO A 19 -7.73 -5.58 -11.03
CA PRO A 19 -8.85 -4.73 -11.39
C PRO A 19 -8.59 -4.31 -12.83
N ASP A 20 -9.46 -4.72 -13.76
CA ASP A 20 -9.48 -4.23 -15.15
C ASP A 20 -9.10 -2.76 -15.07
N GLU A 21 -7.87 -2.42 -15.48
CA GLU A 21 -7.17 -1.19 -15.07
C GLU A 21 -8.17 -0.09 -14.86
N PRO A 22 -8.31 0.50 -13.64
CA PRO A 22 -9.46 1.32 -13.29
C PRO A 22 -9.68 2.27 -14.44
N ARG A 23 -10.76 2.08 -15.21
CA ARG A 23 -10.91 2.74 -16.51
C ARG A 23 -10.95 4.22 -16.22
N LEU A 24 -9.79 4.86 -16.30
CA LEU A 24 -9.60 6.26 -16.00
C LEU A 24 -10.56 6.95 -16.95
N ASP A 25 -11.50 7.72 -16.43
CA ASP A 25 -12.47 8.50 -17.25
C ASP A 25 -11.77 9.65 -18.02
N ALA A 26 -10.45 9.52 -18.18
CA ALA A 26 -9.58 10.40 -18.91
C ALA A 26 -9.62 10.02 -20.39
N SER A 27 -9.43 11.01 -21.26
CA SER A 27 -9.32 10.77 -22.69
C SER A 27 -8.18 9.78 -22.98
N GLU A 28 -8.25 9.05 -24.10
CA GLU A 28 -7.16 8.16 -24.54
C GLU A 28 -5.81 8.89 -24.61
N GLY A 29 -5.83 10.19 -24.97
CA GLY A 29 -4.64 11.05 -24.94
C GLY A 29 -4.10 11.31 -23.54
N ASP A 30 -4.99 11.51 -22.56
CA ASP A 30 -4.62 11.76 -21.16
C ASP A 30 -4.07 10.48 -20.53
N THR A 31 -4.68 9.32 -20.80
CA THR A 31 -4.16 8.01 -20.36
C THR A 31 -2.77 7.75 -20.93
N ALA A 32 -2.54 8.04 -22.22
CA ALA A 32 -1.23 7.91 -22.83
C ALA A 32 -0.17 8.80 -22.15
N GLU A 33 -0.49 10.05 -21.84
CA GLU A 33 0.41 10.98 -21.14
C GLU A 33 0.70 10.53 -19.70
N GLN A 34 -0.31 10.03 -18.98
CA GLN A 34 -0.16 9.53 -17.61
C GLN A 34 0.75 8.30 -17.53
N HIS A 35 0.61 7.37 -18.47
CA HIS A 35 1.45 6.16 -18.52
C HIS A 35 2.86 6.45 -19.04
N ALA A 36 3.06 7.49 -19.84
CA ALA A 36 4.36 7.83 -20.42
C ALA A 36 5.44 8.18 -19.37
N GLY A 37 5.04 8.76 -18.22
CA GLY A 37 5.95 9.02 -17.10
C GLY A 37 6.39 7.75 -16.36
N LEU A 38 5.46 6.81 -16.17
CA LEU A 38 5.68 5.55 -15.45
C LEU A 38 6.54 4.56 -16.22
N LEU A 39 6.35 4.46 -17.54
CA LEU A 39 7.15 3.56 -18.39
C LEU A 39 8.65 3.89 -18.34
N ARG A 40 9.00 5.17 -18.21
CA ARG A 40 10.39 5.61 -18.13
C ARG A 40 11.06 5.23 -16.81
N GLN A 41 10.31 5.14 -15.72
CA GLN A 41 10.82 4.78 -14.38
C GLN A 41 10.92 3.26 -14.16
N ARG A 42 10.15 2.45 -14.90
CA ARG A 42 10.16 0.98 -14.79
C ARG A 42 11.29 0.28 -15.55
N GLN A 43 11.95 0.96 -16.50
CA GLN A 43 12.98 0.35 -17.36
C GLN A 43 14.38 0.32 -16.73
N ASP A 44 14.63 1.12 -15.70
CA ASP A 44 15.82 0.97 -14.88
C ASP A 44 15.53 -0.08 -13.80
N PRO A 45 16.21 -1.25 -13.81
CA PRO A 45 16.05 -2.20 -12.74
C PRO A 45 16.52 -1.54 -11.43
N MET A 46 15.69 -1.60 -10.38
CA MET A 46 16.06 -1.19 -9.01
C MET A 46 17.11 -2.18 -8.46
N THR A 47 18.31 -2.20 -9.05
CA THR A 47 19.41 -3.09 -8.67
C THR A 47 20.14 -2.63 -7.42
N ASP A 48 19.84 -1.43 -6.94
CA ASP A 48 20.50 -0.82 -5.79
C ASP A 48 19.47 -0.48 -4.71
N ARG A 49 18.87 -1.53 -4.13
CA ARG A 49 18.45 -1.43 -2.72
C ARG A 49 19.71 -1.57 -1.90
N GLY A 50 20.49 -0.49 -1.82
CA GLY A 50 21.56 -0.39 -0.84
C GLY A 50 20.95 -0.75 0.50
N GLY A 51 21.51 -1.77 1.18
CA GLY A 51 20.87 -2.46 2.30
C GLY A 51 20.04 -1.51 3.15
N GLU A 52 18.72 -1.66 3.03
CA GLU A 52 17.72 -0.76 3.61
C GLU A 52 17.72 -0.93 5.13
N GLU A 53 18.75 -0.41 5.79
CA GLU A 53 18.65 -0.05 7.18
C GLU A 53 17.73 1.17 7.22
N ALA A 54 16.52 0.99 7.74
CA ALA A 54 15.61 2.10 8.00
C ALA A 54 16.36 3.15 8.84
N ASP A 55 16.06 4.44 8.62
CA ASP A 55 16.60 5.48 9.49
C ASP A 55 16.31 5.09 10.95
N PRO A 56 17.28 5.21 11.88
CA PRO A 56 17.09 4.76 13.25
C PRO A 56 15.91 5.44 13.95
N VAL A 57 15.51 6.64 13.51
CA VAL A 57 14.29 7.31 13.99
C VAL A 57 13.05 6.60 13.46
N ASP A 58 12.98 6.36 12.15
CA ASP A 58 11.87 5.63 11.52
C ASP A 58 11.71 4.22 12.14
N ALA A 59 12.82 3.50 12.33
CA ALA A 59 12.82 2.18 12.95
C ALA A 59 12.31 2.22 14.41
N ALA A 60 12.68 3.26 15.17
CA ALA A 60 12.20 3.44 16.53
C ALA A 60 10.71 3.76 16.56
N GLU A 61 10.21 4.59 15.64
CA GLU A 61 8.79 4.91 15.52
C GLU A 61 7.94 3.69 15.15
N GLN A 62 8.41 2.86 14.22
CA GLN A 62 7.73 1.62 13.81
C GLN A 62 7.75 0.55 14.91
N ALA A 63 8.75 0.57 15.79
CA ALA A 63 8.84 -0.34 16.93
C ALA A 63 7.96 0.09 18.12
N MET A 64 7.34 1.27 18.08
CA MET A 64 6.44 1.71 19.14
C MET A 64 5.14 0.91 19.10
N VAL A 65 4.76 0.34 20.25
CA VAL A 65 3.46 -0.30 20.43
C VAL A 65 2.42 0.80 20.50
N VAL A 66 1.51 0.81 19.52
CA VAL A 66 0.34 1.70 19.53
C VAL A 66 -0.60 1.24 20.65
N GLU A 67 -0.92 2.14 21.57
CA GLU A 67 -1.97 1.89 22.55
C GLU A 67 -3.31 1.82 21.80
N GLU A 68 -3.94 0.65 21.79
CA GLU A 68 -5.30 0.50 21.29
C GLU A 68 -6.26 1.12 22.30
N ASP A 69 -6.96 2.19 21.90
CA ASP A 69 -8.06 2.74 22.68
C ASP A 69 -9.19 1.69 22.73
N PRO A 70 -9.58 1.20 23.93
CA PRO A 70 -10.66 0.24 24.04
C PRO A 70 -11.99 0.97 23.78
N ASP A 71 -12.45 0.87 22.54
CA ASP A 71 -13.80 1.21 22.05
C ASP A 71 -13.96 2.60 21.39
N PRO A 72 -13.81 2.70 20.04
CA PRO A 72 -14.12 3.92 19.30
C PRO A 72 -15.62 4.30 19.30
N ASN A 73 -16.50 3.49 19.91
CA ASN A 73 -17.94 3.75 20.03
C ASN A 73 -18.39 4.10 21.46
N GLU A 74 -17.48 4.22 22.44
CA GLU A 74 -17.86 4.57 23.81
C GLU A 74 -18.29 6.05 23.95
N GLU A 75 -17.93 6.91 23.00
CA GLU A 75 -18.36 8.33 22.97
C GLU A 75 -19.83 8.53 22.52
N TYR A 76 -20.47 7.52 21.92
CA TYR A 76 -21.84 7.61 21.37
C TYR A 76 -22.85 6.66 22.06
N ARG A 77 -22.75 6.47 23.37
CA ARG A 77 -23.70 5.67 24.17
C ARG A 77 -24.34 6.50 25.29
#